data_AF-R1HXL2-F1
#
_entry.id   AF-R1HXL2-F1
#
_cell.length_a   1.000
_cell.length_b   1.000
_cell.length_c   1.000
_cell.angle_alpha   90.00
_cell.angle_beta   90.00
_cell.angle_gamma   90.00
#
_symmetry.space_group_name_H-M   'P 1'
#
loop_
_entity.id
_entity.type
_entity.pdbx_description
1 polymer ?
#
loop_
_entity_poly.entity_id
_entity_poly.type
_entity_poly.pdbx_seq_one_letter_code
_entity_poly.pdbx_strand_id
1 'polypeptide(L)'
;MVTGPALSPGVPFATSSSEVSWPEAPLPLASPSPPGAWLLLTDEHPAALGRAVALALALAAAGDDALSLPRDDLDELPGFLAERPVRGVVFLTGAPYAYHDPEAAQELLLSVLEVVARLGPGVRFHLLTQSGGEPGLLFLRGLVRVLAVERPELRASLVDFDARADLGFLVRELRADTPDDDVRWQHEVRYAARPARVPFAAEVPGGPGAYVVTGGRGPAVARWLAATGATRIVLSGRSQVVVPGVDTVVVPGDIAAPGVADRLVAAATADGLPLRGMVHAAEALADDVETVWRPQVLGACRLHEATAGSPPDWWLLASSPAPPRLAPATAAAWLD
;
A
#
# COMPACT_ATOMS: atom_id res chain seq x y z
N MET A 1 21.49 -11.20 36.49
CA MET A 1 22.00 -11.49 35.13
C MET A 1 21.15 -12.59 34.54
N VAL A 2 20.10 -12.23 33.82
CA VAL A 2 19.29 -13.17 33.04
C VAL A 2 19.62 -12.89 31.59
N THR A 3 20.47 -13.73 31.02
CA THR A 3 20.80 -13.76 29.59
C THR A 3 19.55 -14.17 28.82
N GLY A 4 19.02 -13.27 27.99
CA GLY A 4 18.00 -13.62 26.98
C GLY A 4 18.56 -14.64 25.98
N PRO A 5 17.69 -15.35 25.24
CA PRO A 5 18.15 -16.41 24.35
C PRO A 5 19.01 -15.81 23.24
N ALA A 6 20.21 -16.37 23.08
CA ALA A 6 21.07 -16.10 21.94
C ALA A 6 20.31 -16.46 20.66
N LEU A 7 20.24 -15.51 19.72
CA LEU A 7 19.74 -15.75 18.37
C LEU A 7 20.52 -16.94 17.78
N SER A 8 19.80 -18.01 17.41
CA SER A 8 20.42 -19.20 16.82
C SER A 8 21.20 -18.83 15.55
N PRO A 9 22.49 -19.16 15.46
CA PRO A 9 23.25 -18.99 14.23
C PRO A 9 22.81 -20.08 13.24
N GLY A 10 22.29 -19.72 12.06
CA GLY A 10 22.26 -20.69 10.95
C GLY A 10 21.06 -20.75 10.00
N VAL A 11 20.12 -19.80 9.96
CA VAL A 11 19.26 -19.66 8.76
C VAL A 11 19.76 -18.45 7.98
N PRO A 12 20.34 -18.63 6.78
CA PRO A 12 20.68 -17.49 5.93
C PRO A 12 19.37 -16.76 5.56
N PHE A 13 19.30 -15.46 5.80
CA PHE A 13 18.23 -14.59 5.26
C PHE A 13 18.06 -14.71 3.73
N ALA A 14 19.04 -15.32 3.05
CA ALA A 14 19.04 -15.61 1.63
C ALA A 14 17.87 -16.48 1.14
N THR A 15 17.19 -17.25 2.00
CA THR A 15 16.10 -18.16 1.59
C THR A 15 14.68 -17.64 1.88
N SER A 16 14.54 -16.50 2.55
CA SER A 16 13.25 -15.91 2.94
C SER A 16 12.87 -14.65 2.16
N SER A 17 13.67 -14.25 1.17
CA SER A 17 13.38 -13.08 0.34
C SER A 17 12.40 -13.42 -0.78
N SER A 18 11.43 -12.53 -0.99
CA SER A 18 10.42 -12.68 -2.04
C SER A 18 10.12 -11.34 -2.67
N GLU A 19 9.78 -11.38 -3.95
CA GLU A 19 9.21 -10.26 -4.69
C GLU A 19 7.83 -10.64 -5.23
N VAL A 20 7.12 -9.64 -5.74
CA VAL A 20 5.92 -9.86 -6.54
C VAL A 20 6.34 -9.95 -7.99
N SER A 21 6.09 -11.10 -8.62
CA SER A 21 6.17 -11.24 -10.07
C SER A 21 4.79 -11.07 -10.71
N TRP A 22 4.80 -10.64 -11.98
CA TRP A 22 3.60 -10.40 -12.79
C TRP A 22 3.67 -11.25 -14.06
N PRO A 23 3.55 -12.59 -13.97
CA PRO A 23 3.46 -13.43 -15.15
C PRO A 23 2.16 -13.14 -15.94
N GLU A 24 2.21 -13.32 -17.25
CA GLU A 24 1.00 -13.34 -18.08
C GLU A 24 0.07 -14.44 -17.59
N ALA A 25 -1.20 -14.07 -17.43
CA ALA A 25 -2.25 -14.95 -16.91
C ALA A 25 -3.53 -14.70 -17.72
N PRO A 26 -3.62 -15.21 -18.96
CA PRO A 26 -4.77 -14.96 -19.83
C PRO A 26 -6.05 -15.49 -19.20
N LEU A 27 -7.17 -14.80 -19.46
CA LEU A 27 -8.48 -15.28 -19.04
C LEU A 27 -8.81 -16.64 -19.67
N PRO A 28 -9.54 -17.51 -18.96
CA PRO A 28 -10.09 -18.71 -19.59
C PRO A 28 -11.03 -18.32 -20.74
N LEU A 29 -11.18 -19.23 -21.70
CA LEU A 29 -12.16 -19.05 -22.78
C LEU A 29 -13.54 -18.83 -22.17
N ALA A 30 -14.20 -17.74 -22.59
CA ALA A 30 -15.48 -17.35 -22.03
C ALA A 30 -16.54 -18.42 -22.31
N SER A 31 -17.10 -18.99 -21.24
CA SER A 31 -18.35 -19.74 -21.33
C SER A 31 -19.51 -18.75 -21.38
N PRO A 32 -20.53 -18.98 -22.24
CA PRO A 32 -21.73 -18.14 -22.24
C PRO A 32 -22.38 -18.20 -20.85
N SER A 33 -22.47 -17.04 -20.21
CA SER A 33 -23.13 -16.86 -18.91
C SER A 33 -24.42 -16.07 -19.14
N PRO A 34 -25.51 -16.34 -18.41
CA PRO A 34 -26.71 -15.52 -18.50
C PRO A 34 -26.40 -14.07 -18.09
N PRO A 35 -27.16 -13.09 -18.61
CA PRO A 35 -27.21 -11.72 -18.11
C PRO A 35 -27.23 -11.67 -16.59
N GLY A 36 -26.45 -10.76 -16.00
CA GLY A 36 -26.48 -10.49 -14.56
C GLY A 36 -26.44 -8.99 -14.28
N ALA A 37 -26.76 -8.63 -13.04
CA ALA A 37 -26.64 -7.25 -12.57
C ALA A 37 -25.31 -7.04 -11.83
N TRP A 38 -24.73 -5.86 -11.96
CA TRP A 38 -23.55 -5.41 -11.22
C TRP A 38 -23.87 -4.13 -10.47
N LEU A 39 -23.45 -4.01 -9.21
CA LEU A 39 -23.54 -2.75 -8.48
C LEU A 39 -22.23 -1.98 -8.62
N LEU A 40 -22.30 -0.76 -9.15
CA LEU A 40 -21.17 0.15 -9.30
C LEU A 40 -21.23 1.20 -8.19
N LEU A 41 -20.16 1.27 -7.40
CA LEU A 41 -19.94 2.27 -6.35
C LEU A 41 -18.69 3.07 -6.68
N THR A 42 -18.60 4.30 -6.20
CA THR A 42 -17.44 5.16 -6.43
C THR A 42 -17.05 5.89 -5.15
N ASP A 43 -15.88 6.51 -5.16
CA ASP A 43 -15.46 7.47 -4.15
C ASP A 43 -15.93 8.91 -4.44
N GLU A 44 -16.89 9.08 -5.34
CA GLU A 44 -17.43 10.37 -5.82
C GLU A 44 -16.40 11.28 -6.54
N HIS A 45 -15.18 10.79 -6.78
CA HIS A 45 -14.21 11.52 -7.58
C HIS A 45 -14.69 11.61 -9.04
N PRO A 46 -14.56 12.76 -9.74
CA PRO A 46 -15.07 12.93 -11.10
C PRO A 46 -14.57 11.87 -12.10
N ALA A 47 -13.30 11.46 -11.98
CA ALA A 47 -12.74 10.37 -12.79
C ALA A 47 -13.38 9.00 -12.51
N ALA A 48 -13.74 8.71 -11.25
CA ALA A 48 -14.42 7.48 -10.87
C ALA A 48 -15.85 7.45 -11.43
N LEU A 49 -16.58 8.56 -11.30
CA LEU A 49 -17.94 8.72 -11.84
C LEU A 49 -17.96 8.56 -13.37
N GLY A 50 -17.05 9.21 -14.08
CA GLY A 50 -16.91 9.06 -15.53
C GLY A 50 -16.65 7.61 -15.95
N ARG A 51 -15.78 6.90 -15.21
CA ARG A 51 -15.53 5.48 -15.44
C ARG A 51 -16.72 4.60 -15.11
N ALA A 52 -17.48 4.90 -14.04
CA ALA A 52 -18.66 4.14 -13.67
C ALA A 52 -19.71 4.19 -14.78
N VAL A 53 -19.94 5.38 -15.37
CA VAL A 53 -20.82 5.54 -16.54
C VAL A 53 -20.30 4.76 -17.75
N ALA A 54 -19.01 4.86 -18.05
CA ALA A 54 -18.43 4.15 -19.19
C ALA A 54 -18.51 2.61 -19.02
N LEU A 55 -18.25 2.11 -17.81
CA LEU A 55 -18.38 0.70 -17.47
C LEU A 55 -19.84 0.24 -17.52
N ALA A 56 -20.79 1.04 -17.04
CA ALA A 56 -22.22 0.74 -17.14
C ALA A 56 -22.66 0.54 -18.60
N LEU A 57 -22.20 1.40 -19.51
CA LEU A 57 -22.46 1.27 -20.94
C LEU A 57 -21.82 0.01 -21.54
N ALA A 58 -20.59 -0.32 -21.14
CA ALA A 58 -19.91 -1.53 -21.60
C ALA A 58 -20.60 -2.82 -21.10
N LEU A 59 -21.06 -2.83 -19.84
CA LEU A 59 -21.84 -3.92 -19.27
C LEU A 59 -23.17 -4.09 -20.02
N ALA A 60 -23.89 -3.00 -20.28
CA ALA A 60 -25.14 -3.02 -21.05
C ALA A 60 -24.93 -3.55 -22.48
N ALA A 61 -23.85 -3.15 -23.15
CA ALA A 61 -23.49 -3.66 -24.48
C ALA A 61 -23.18 -5.17 -24.46
N ALA A 62 -22.69 -5.69 -23.34
CA ALA A 62 -22.46 -7.12 -23.12
C ALA A 62 -23.72 -7.88 -22.67
N GLY A 63 -24.82 -7.18 -22.41
CA GLY A 63 -26.10 -7.73 -21.95
C GLY A 63 -26.24 -7.86 -20.43
N ASP A 64 -25.39 -7.21 -19.64
CA ASP A 64 -25.53 -7.11 -18.18
C ASP A 64 -26.22 -5.79 -17.76
N ASP A 65 -26.87 -5.80 -16.61
CA ASP A 65 -27.41 -4.59 -15.97
C ASP A 65 -26.36 -3.94 -15.07
N ALA A 66 -26.31 -2.61 -15.07
CA ALA A 66 -25.48 -1.84 -14.15
C ALA A 66 -26.37 -1.02 -13.22
N LEU A 67 -26.25 -1.27 -11.93
CA LEU A 67 -26.93 -0.57 -10.84
C LEU A 67 -25.95 0.41 -10.18
N SER A 68 -26.48 1.46 -9.57
CA SER A 68 -25.70 2.37 -8.71
C SER A 68 -26.49 2.63 -7.43
N LEU A 69 -25.75 2.94 -6.36
CA LEU A 69 -26.28 3.38 -5.09
C LEU A 69 -25.48 4.64 -4.71
N PRO A 70 -26.13 5.79 -4.48
CA PRO A 70 -25.45 6.99 -4.03
C PRO A 70 -24.70 6.75 -2.72
N ARG A 71 -23.59 7.47 -2.51
CA ARG A 71 -22.82 7.38 -1.26
C ARG A 71 -23.67 7.68 -0.01
N ASP A 72 -24.58 8.64 -0.11
CA ASP A 72 -25.46 9.04 1.00
C ASP A 72 -26.45 7.93 1.41
N ASP A 73 -26.70 6.97 0.52
CA ASP A 73 -27.63 5.85 0.72
C ASP A 73 -26.90 4.54 1.07
N LEU A 74 -25.59 4.57 1.40
CA LEU A 74 -24.80 3.37 1.68
C LEU A 74 -25.35 2.52 2.83
N ASP A 75 -26.08 3.12 3.78
CA ASP A 75 -26.75 2.38 4.86
C ASP A 75 -27.87 1.45 4.36
N GLU A 76 -28.43 1.71 3.18
CA GLU A 76 -29.43 0.86 2.54
C GLU A 76 -28.82 -0.31 1.75
N LEU A 77 -27.49 -0.33 1.58
CA LEU A 77 -26.78 -1.33 0.78
C LEU A 77 -27.16 -2.78 1.10
N PRO A 78 -27.26 -3.22 2.38
CA PRO A 78 -27.66 -4.60 2.67
C PRO A 78 -29.08 -4.93 2.17
N GLY A 79 -30.03 -4.00 2.31
CA GLY A 79 -31.40 -4.18 1.83
C GLY A 79 -31.46 -4.18 0.30
N PHE A 80 -30.72 -3.27 -0.33
CA PHE A 80 -30.59 -3.19 -1.78
C PHE A 80 -30.11 -4.51 -2.38
N LEU A 81 -29.05 -5.11 -1.81
CA LEU A 81 -28.50 -6.39 -2.28
C LEU A 81 -29.42 -7.58 -1.98
N ALA A 82 -30.23 -7.52 -0.92
CA ALA A 82 -31.20 -8.57 -0.58
C ALA A 82 -32.38 -8.60 -1.57
N GLU A 83 -32.84 -7.44 -2.03
CA GLU A 83 -33.94 -7.33 -3.00
C GLU A 83 -33.47 -7.57 -4.44
N ARG A 84 -32.22 -7.24 -4.74
CA ARG A 84 -31.65 -7.27 -6.10
C ARG A 84 -30.35 -8.08 -6.10
N PRO A 85 -30.40 -9.38 -6.40
CA PRO A 85 -29.19 -10.19 -6.46
C PRO A 85 -28.28 -9.68 -7.59
N VAL A 86 -27.05 -9.31 -7.25
CA VAL A 86 -26.00 -8.91 -8.18
C VAL A 86 -24.93 -9.99 -8.29
N ARG A 87 -24.27 -10.04 -9.44
CA ARG A 87 -23.10 -10.89 -9.68
C ARG A 87 -21.90 -10.45 -8.84
N GLY A 88 -21.78 -9.16 -8.59
CA GLY A 88 -20.77 -8.58 -7.73
C GLY A 88 -20.95 -7.08 -7.55
N VAL A 89 -20.16 -6.55 -6.61
CA VAL A 89 -20.03 -5.12 -6.33
C VAL A 89 -18.68 -4.65 -6.84
N VAL A 90 -18.67 -3.57 -7.60
CA VAL A 90 -17.49 -2.96 -8.20
C VAL A 90 -17.32 -1.56 -7.61
N PHE A 91 -16.22 -1.33 -6.91
CA PHE A 91 -15.86 -0.02 -6.38
C PHE A 91 -14.79 0.60 -7.27
N LEU A 92 -15.11 1.71 -7.94
CA LEU A 92 -14.20 2.45 -8.79
C LEU A 92 -13.55 3.58 -8.01
N THR A 93 -12.23 3.62 -7.97
CA THR A 93 -11.47 4.73 -7.35
C THR A 93 -11.34 5.89 -8.32
N GLY A 94 -10.94 7.07 -7.84
CA GLY A 94 -10.63 8.25 -8.63
C GLY A 94 -9.27 8.23 -9.33
N ALA A 95 -8.69 9.41 -9.58
CA ALA A 95 -7.44 9.51 -10.33
C ALA A 95 -6.22 9.33 -9.38
N PRO A 96 -5.17 8.59 -9.77
CA PRO A 96 -4.12 8.17 -8.83
C PRO A 96 -3.40 9.33 -8.14
N TYR A 97 -3.16 10.43 -8.87
CA TYR A 97 -2.53 11.64 -8.34
C TYR A 97 -3.24 12.23 -7.12
N ALA A 98 -4.55 12.00 -6.97
CA ALA A 98 -5.32 12.51 -5.84
C ALA A 98 -4.90 11.83 -4.52
N TYR A 99 -4.36 10.62 -4.59
CA TYR A 99 -4.00 9.79 -3.44
C TYR A 99 -2.49 9.73 -3.20
N HIS A 100 -1.71 10.59 -3.88
CA HIS A 100 -0.35 10.90 -3.45
C HIS A 100 -0.35 11.64 -2.11
N ASP A 101 -1.44 12.34 -1.80
CA ASP A 101 -1.70 12.88 -0.48
C ASP A 101 -2.18 11.76 0.47
N PRO A 102 -1.45 11.50 1.58
CA PRO A 102 -1.83 10.50 2.57
C PRO A 102 -3.22 10.68 3.16
N GLU A 103 -3.67 11.93 3.34
CA GLU A 103 -4.97 12.21 3.93
C GLU A 103 -6.09 11.78 2.98
N ALA A 104 -6.01 12.17 1.70
CA ALA A 104 -6.94 11.70 0.67
C ALA A 104 -6.91 10.17 0.47
N ALA A 105 -5.72 9.55 0.52
CA ALA A 105 -5.59 8.09 0.45
C ALA A 105 -6.25 7.39 1.64
N GLN A 106 -6.11 7.94 2.85
CA GLN A 106 -6.76 7.45 4.06
C GLN A 106 -8.29 7.58 3.98
N GLU A 107 -8.80 8.71 3.51
CA GLU A 107 -10.23 8.93 3.28
C GLU A 107 -10.81 7.92 2.29
N LEU A 108 -10.09 7.62 1.21
CA LEU A 108 -10.46 6.57 0.26
C LEU A 108 -10.49 5.20 0.95
N LEU A 109 -9.47 4.86 1.75
CA LEU A 109 -9.43 3.59 2.48
C LEU A 109 -10.66 3.44 3.39
N LEU A 110 -10.98 4.46 4.19
CA LEU A 110 -12.14 4.47 5.08
C LEU A 110 -13.45 4.33 4.30
N SER A 111 -13.57 4.98 3.16
CA SER A 111 -14.75 4.88 2.28
C SER A 111 -14.93 3.46 1.74
N VAL A 112 -13.85 2.79 1.35
CA VAL A 112 -13.90 1.39 0.91
C VAL A 112 -14.26 0.45 2.07
N LEU A 113 -13.71 0.68 3.26
CA LEU A 113 -14.02 -0.11 4.45
C LEU A 113 -15.48 0.01 4.86
N GLU A 114 -16.05 1.19 4.69
CA GLU A 114 -17.47 1.45 4.93
C GLU A 114 -18.36 0.56 4.06
N VAL A 115 -18.02 0.41 2.78
CA VAL A 115 -18.70 -0.50 1.85
C VAL A 115 -18.50 -1.95 2.29
N VAL A 116 -17.24 -2.37 2.50
CA VAL A 116 -16.90 -3.76 2.86
C VAL A 116 -17.61 -4.22 4.13
N ALA A 117 -17.74 -3.35 5.14
CA ALA A 117 -18.43 -3.65 6.39
C ALA A 117 -19.91 -3.99 6.20
N ARG A 118 -20.54 -3.49 5.12
CA ARG A 118 -21.95 -3.70 4.79
C ARG A 118 -22.17 -4.83 3.78
N LEU A 119 -21.12 -5.40 3.21
CA LEU A 119 -21.23 -6.54 2.30
C LEU A 119 -21.48 -7.84 3.07
N GLY A 120 -22.52 -8.55 2.66
CA GLY A 120 -22.87 -9.88 3.17
C GLY A 120 -22.01 -11.00 2.57
N PRO A 121 -22.09 -12.21 3.15
CA PRO A 121 -21.42 -13.39 2.58
C PRO A 121 -21.95 -13.71 1.19
N GLY A 122 -21.06 -14.15 0.28
CA GLY A 122 -21.42 -14.54 -1.09
C GLY A 122 -21.47 -13.40 -2.11
N VAL A 123 -21.19 -12.16 -1.70
CA VAL A 123 -21.01 -11.03 -2.62
C VAL A 123 -19.56 -10.98 -3.09
N ARG A 124 -19.34 -11.11 -4.40
CA ARG A 124 -18.03 -10.87 -5.02
C ARG A 124 -17.72 -9.38 -5.01
N PHE A 125 -16.55 -8.99 -4.51
CA PHE A 125 -16.11 -7.58 -4.46
C PHE A 125 -14.89 -7.29 -5.35
N HIS A 126 -14.98 -6.24 -6.16
CA HIS A 126 -13.90 -5.79 -7.04
C HIS A 126 -13.55 -4.32 -6.75
N LEU A 127 -12.28 -4.05 -6.47
CA LEU A 127 -11.69 -2.71 -6.44
C LEU A 127 -11.05 -2.43 -7.79
N LEU A 128 -11.55 -1.44 -8.51
CA LEU A 128 -10.99 -1.04 -9.80
C LEU A 128 -10.12 0.20 -9.65
N THR A 129 -8.86 0.08 -10.06
CA THR A 129 -7.90 1.18 -10.10
C THR A 129 -7.43 1.43 -11.53
N GLN A 130 -6.91 2.63 -11.74
CA GLN A 130 -6.23 3.00 -12.97
C GLN A 130 -4.92 3.69 -12.61
N SER A 131 -4.09 2.99 -11.82
CA SER A 131 -2.88 3.54 -11.20
C SER A 131 -1.80 3.89 -12.22
N GLY A 132 -1.70 3.12 -13.31
CA GLY A 132 -0.55 3.22 -14.22
C GLY A 132 0.79 2.91 -13.52
N GLY A 133 0.75 2.23 -12.37
CA GLY A 133 1.93 2.02 -11.51
C GLY A 133 2.25 3.19 -10.57
N GLU A 134 1.41 4.23 -10.50
CA GLU A 134 1.58 5.30 -9.51
C GLU A 134 1.27 4.79 -8.09
N PRO A 135 2.03 5.25 -7.07
CA PRO A 135 2.00 4.68 -5.72
C PRO A 135 0.68 4.96 -4.96
N GLY A 136 -0.03 6.05 -5.30
CA GLY A 136 -1.14 6.56 -4.49
C GLY A 136 -2.30 5.60 -4.25
N LEU A 137 -2.46 4.54 -5.07
CA LEU A 137 -3.51 3.54 -4.92
C LEU A 137 -3.01 2.16 -4.47
N LEU A 138 -1.68 1.96 -4.35
CA LEU A 138 -1.10 0.64 -4.05
C LEU A 138 -1.48 0.13 -2.66
N PHE A 139 -1.82 1.01 -1.72
CA PHE A 139 -2.29 0.65 -0.38
C PHE A 139 -3.52 -0.27 -0.40
N LEU A 140 -4.38 -0.19 -1.44
CA LEU A 140 -5.56 -1.05 -1.62
C LEU A 140 -5.19 -2.52 -1.81
N ARG A 141 -3.97 -2.80 -2.26
CA ARG A 141 -3.42 -4.15 -2.31
C ARG A 141 -3.27 -4.75 -0.93
N GLY A 142 -2.82 -3.95 0.04
CA GLY A 142 -2.76 -4.33 1.46
C GLY A 142 -4.14 -4.70 2.00
N LEU A 143 -5.17 -3.91 1.63
CA LEU A 143 -6.56 -4.19 1.98
C LEU A 143 -7.03 -5.54 1.41
N VAL A 144 -6.87 -5.77 0.10
CA VAL A 144 -7.35 -7.03 -0.53
C VAL A 144 -6.68 -8.26 0.08
N ARG A 145 -5.38 -8.20 0.37
CA ARG A 145 -4.66 -9.29 1.05
C ARG A 145 -5.20 -9.59 2.45
N VAL A 146 -5.60 -8.56 3.20
CA VAL A 146 -6.23 -8.73 4.52
C VAL A 146 -7.62 -9.36 4.36
N LEU A 147 -8.43 -8.87 3.43
CA LEU A 147 -9.77 -9.41 3.17
C LEU A 147 -9.74 -10.86 2.69
N ALA A 148 -8.73 -11.27 1.94
CA ALA A 148 -8.55 -12.68 1.55
C ALA A 148 -8.40 -13.63 2.75
N VAL A 149 -7.94 -13.12 3.90
CA VAL A 149 -7.79 -13.89 5.14
C VAL A 149 -8.99 -13.71 6.06
N GLU A 150 -9.46 -12.47 6.27
CA GLU A 150 -10.49 -12.14 7.26
C GLU A 150 -11.92 -12.34 6.73
N ARG A 151 -12.13 -12.18 5.43
CA ARG A 151 -13.44 -12.25 4.75
C ARG A 151 -13.31 -13.02 3.40
N PRO A 152 -12.79 -14.26 3.39
CA PRO A 152 -12.53 -15.01 2.16
C PRO A 152 -13.78 -15.20 1.28
N GLU A 153 -14.98 -15.21 1.89
CA GLU A 153 -16.26 -15.31 1.20
C GLU A 153 -16.61 -14.10 0.31
N LEU A 154 -15.98 -12.94 0.55
CA LEU A 154 -16.12 -11.77 -0.35
C LEU A 154 -15.34 -11.97 -1.66
N ARG A 155 -14.34 -12.86 -1.63
CA ARG A 155 -13.37 -13.07 -2.71
C ARG A 155 -12.93 -11.71 -3.30
N ALA A 156 -12.49 -10.77 -2.45
CA ALA A 156 -12.13 -9.43 -2.90
C ALA A 156 -11.00 -9.49 -3.94
N SER A 157 -11.03 -8.61 -4.94
CA SER A 157 -9.94 -8.48 -5.92
C SER A 157 -9.63 -7.02 -6.23
N LEU A 158 -8.35 -6.72 -6.42
CA LEU A 158 -7.85 -5.48 -6.97
C LEU A 158 -7.58 -5.70 -8.46
N VAL A 159 -8.18 -4.86 -9.31
CA VAL A 159 -7.97 -4.92 -10.76
C VAL A 159 -7.54 -3.56 -11.26
N ASP A 160 -6.27 -3.48 -11.67
CA ASP A 160 -5.65 -2.27 -12.20
C ASP A 160 -5.66 -2.29 -13.73
N PHE A 161 -6.27 -1.27 -14.34
CA PHE A 161 -6.32 -1.13 -15.81
C PHE A 161 -5.48 0.06 -16.27
N ASP A 162 -4.93 -0.05 -17.47
CA ASP A 162 -4.37 1.12 -18.13
C ASP A 162 -5.48 2.11 -18.59
N ALA A 163 -5.12 3.38 -18.73
CA ALA A 163 -6.06 4.46 -19.07
C ALA A 163 -6.70 4.37 -20.46
N ARG A 164 -6.11 3.57 -21.35
CA ARG A 164 -6.52 3.45 -22.76
C ARG A 164 -7.16 2.10 -23.06
N ALA A 165 -7.29 1.24 -22.05
CA ALA A 165 -7.81 -0.10 -22.19
C ALA A 165 -9.27 -0.05 -22.66
N ASP A 166 -9.58 -0.91 -23.63
CA ASP A 166 -10.96 -1.16 -24.00
C ASP A 166 -11.70 -1.78 -22.80
N LEU A 167 -12.78 -1.14 -22.37
CA LEU A 167 -13.62 -1.59 -21.25
C LEU A 167 -14.25 -2.97 -21.50
N GLY A 168 -14.28 -3.44 -22.76
CA GLY A 168 -14.63 -4.82 -23.09
C GLY A 168 -13.71 -5.87 -22.44
N PHE A 169 -12.44 -5.55 -22.19
CA PHE A 169 -11.56 -6.42 -21.40
C PHE A 169 -11.94 -6.43 -19.91
N LEU A 170 -12.29 -5.27 -19.35
CA LEU A 170 -12.77 -5.16 -17.98
C LEU A 170 -14.08 -5.94 -17.78
N VAL A 171 -15.03 -5.84 -18.70
CA VAL A 171 -16.28 -6.64 -18.64
C VAL A 171 -15.97 -8.14 -18.68
N ARG A 172 -15.00 -8.56 -19.50
CA ARG A 172 -14.56 -9.97 -19.53
C ARG A 172 -13.89 -10.40 -18.24
N GLU A 173 -13.05 -9.56 -17.63
CA GLU A 173 -12.44 -9.84 -16.32
C GLU A 173 -13.51 -10.08 -15.26
N LEU A 174 -14.47 -9.15 -15.15
CA LEU A 174 -15.56 -9.23 -14.19
C LEU A 174 -16.40 -10.51 -14.40
N ARG A 175 -16.71 -10.87 -15.65
CA ARG A 175 -17.47 -12.08 -15.98
C ARG A 175 -16.71 -13.39 -15.79
N ALA A 176 -15.38 -13.37 -15.91
CA ALA A 176 -14.58 -14.58 -15.85
C ALA A 176 -14.52 -15.19 -14.43
N ASP A 177 -14.81 -14.39 -13.39
CA ASP A 177 -14.87 -14.81 -11.98
C ASP A 177 -13.64 -15.63 -11.54
N THR A 178 -12.46 -15.20 -12.00
CA THR A 178 -11.21 -15.91 -11.72
C THR A 178 -10.86 -15.85 -10.23
N PRO A 179 -10.06 -16.80 -9.71
CA PRO A 179 -9.63 -16.78 -8.31
C PRO A 179 -8.53 -15.74 -8.04
N ASP A 180 -7.99 -15.07 -9.07
CA ASP A 180 -6.96 -14.04 -8.88
C ASP A 180 -7.54 -12.85 -8.11
N ASP A 181 -6.80 -12.40 -7.09
CA ASP A 181 -7.15 -11.30 -6.20
C ASP A 181 -6.38 -10.01 -6.52
N ASP A 182 -5.36 -10.07 -7.36
CA ASP A 182 -4.53 -8.93 -7.71
C ASP A 182 -4.08 -9.03 -9.18
N VAL A 183 -4.78 -8.27 -10.01
CA VAL A 183 -4.78 -8.38 -11.45
C VAL A 183 -4.42 -7.04 -12.07
N ARG A 184 -3.65 -7.09 -13.15
CA ARG A 184 -3.28 -5.93 -13.93
C ARG A 184 -3.50 -6.16 -15.41
N TRP A 185 -4.13 -5.21 -16.06
CA TRP A 185 -4.26 -5.15 -17.51
C TRP A 185 -3.41 -4.01 -18.06
N GLN A 186 -2.44 -4.36 -18.91
CA GLN A 186 -1.61 -3.39 -19.62
C GLN A 186 -1.53 -3.74 -21.09
N HIS A 187 -1.83 -2.78 -21.96
CA HIS A 187 -1.81 -2.97 -23.41
C HIS A 187 -2.58 -4.22 -23.84
N GLU A 188 -3.76 -4.42 -23.23
CA GLU A 188 -4.65 -5.57 -23.48
C GLU A 188 -4.09 -6.94 -23.04
N VAL A 189 -2.97 -6.97 -22.31
CA VAL A 189 -2.40 -8.18 -21.72
C VAL A 189 -2.75 -8.26 -20.24
N ARG A 190 -3.24 -9.42 -19.81
CA ARG A 190 -3.59 -9.71 -18.42
C ARG A 190 -2.42 -10.32 -17.68
N TYR A 191 -2.11 -9.74 -16.52
CA TYR A 191 -1.13 -10.23 -15.56
C TYR A 191 -1.81 -10.47 -14.22
N ALA A 192 -1.35 -11.48 -13.49
CA ALA A 192 -1.84 -11.75 -12.14
C ALA A 192 -0.64 -11.87 -11.19
N ALA A 193 -0.70 -11.18 -10.05
CA ALA A 193 0.41 -11.15 -9.11
C ALA A 193 0.69 -12.55 -8.54
N ARG A 194 1.98 -12.90 -8.44
CA ARG A 194 2.44 -14.12 -7.79
C ARG A 194 3.64 -13.81 -6.89
N PRO A 195 3.72 -14.40 -5.69
CA PRO A 195 4.94 -14.34 -4.90
C PRO A 195 6.02 -15.19 -5.59
N ALA A 196 7.19 -14.59 -5.83
CA ALA A 196 8.36 -15.28 -6.35
C ALA A 196 9.50 -15.20 -5.33
N ARG A 197 10.19 -16.31 -5.09
CA ARG A 197 11.40 -16.30 -4.25
C ARG A 197 12.55 -15.70 -5.02
N VAL A 198 13.30 -14.82 -4.37
CA VAL A 198 14.49 -14.20 -4.94
C VAL A 198 15.69 -14.44 -4.01
N PRO A 199 16.91 -14.61 -4.56
CA PRO A 199 18.11 -14.58 -3.75
C PRO A 199 18.24 -13.23 -3.05
N PHE A 200 18.47 -13.22 -1.74
CA PHE A 200 18.82 -11.98 -1.06
C PHE A 200 20.23 -11.54 -1.47
N ALA A 201 20.35 -10.42 -2.17
CA ALA A 201 21.62 -9.87 -2.64
C ALA A 201 21.76 -8.36 -2.38
N ALA A 202 21.03 -7.81 -1.41
CA ALA A 202 21.12 -6.39 -1.10
C ALA A 202 22.35 -6.12 -0.20
N GLU A 203 23.39 -5.53 -0.78
CA GLU A 203 24.37 -4.77 -0.02
C GLU A 203 23.80 -3.38 0.23
N VAL A 204 23.62 -2.99 1.50
CA VAL A 204 23.25 -1.60 1.82
C VAL A 204 24.54 -0.77 1.86
N PRO A 205 24.72 0.24 0.98
CA PRO A 205 25.95 1.01 0.94
C PRO A 205 26.24 1.74 2.26
N GLY A 206 27.31 1.31 2.92
CA GLY A 206 27.88 2.01 4.07
C GLY A 206 28.90 3.08 3.65
N GLY A 207 29.45 3.78 4.64
CA GLY A 207 30.58 4.67 4.46
C GLY A 207 30.42 6.00 5.19
N PRO A 208 31.43 6.88 5.06
CA PRO A 208 31.41 8.18 5.70
C PRO A 208 30.29 9.06 5.13
N GLY A 209 29.66 9.82 6.03
CA GLY A 209 28.53 10.69 5.76
C GLY A 209 27.43 10.59 6.81
N ALA A 210 26.31 11.26 6.54
CA ALA A 210 25.19 11.37 7.47
C ALA A 210 24.06 10.40 7.13
N TYR A 211 23.36 9.93 8.17
CA TYR A 211 22.22 9.03 8.04
C TYR A 211 21.07 9.48 8.94
N VAL A 212 19.83 9.37 8.45
CA VAL A 212 18.61 9.64 9.25
C VAL A 212 17.94 8.32 9.60
N VAL A 213 17.57 8.16 10.88
CA VAL A 213 16.88 6.96 11.37
C VAL A 213 15.63 7.37 12.14
N THR A 214 14.47 6.85 11.74
CA THR A 214 13.20 7.09 12.45
C THR A 214 12.58 5.79 12.99
N GLY A 215 11.84 5.94 14.09
CA GLY A 215 11.07 4.85 14.68
C GLY A 215 11.79 4.01 15.74
N GLY A 216 11.10 2.98 16.24
CA GLY A 216 11.47 2.27 17.48
C GLY A 216 12.77 1.46 17.40
N ARG A 217 13.24 1.14 16.18
CA ARG A 217 14.47 0.37 15.95
C ARG A 217 15.74 1.23 15.94
N GLY A 218 15.62 2.53 16.18
CA GLY A 218 16.69 3.53 16.08
C GLY A 218 18.04 3.12 16.67
N PRO A 219 18.12 2.70 17.95
CA PRO A 219 19.41 2.34 18.55
C PRO A 219 20.12 1.15 17.91
N ALA A 220 19.38 0.14 17.44
CA ALA A 220 19.97 -1.03 16.79
C ALA A 220 20.50 -0.67 15.39
N VAL A 221 19.67 0.06 14.63
CA VAL A 221 20.03 0.57 13.30
C VAL A 221 21.22 1.52 13.36
N ALA A 222 21.27 2.41 14.35
CA ALA A 222 22.39 3.34 14.52
C ALA A 222 23.73 2.63 14.77
N ARG A 223 23.74 1.59 15.61
CA ARG A 223 24.96 0.78 15.82
C ARG A 223 25.39 0.04 14.56
N TRP A 224 24.44 -0.47 13.79
CA TRP A 224 24.73 -1.12 12.51
C TRP A 224 25.33 -0.12 11.50
N LEU A 225 24.73 1.07 11.33
CA LEU A 225 25.26 2.12 10.46
C LEU A 225 26.65 2.61 10.86
N ALA A 226 26.90 2.71 12.16
CA ALA A 226 28.23 3.05 12.66
C ALA A 226 29.27 2.00 12.29
N ALA A 227 28.91 0.71 12.41
CA ALA A 227 29.79 -0.39 12.01
C ALA A 227 30.06 -0.42 10.49
N THR A 228 29.20 0.19 9.68
CA THR A 228 29.39 0.33 8.24
C THR A 228 30.05 1.65 7.82
N GLY A 229 30.49 2.48 8.78
CA GLY A 229 31.33 3.66 8.53
C GLY A 229 30.63 5.01 8.62
N ALA A 230 29.39 5.07 9.12
CA ALA A 230 28.69 6.34 9.32
C ALA A 230 29.48 7.31 10.20
N THR A 231 29.54 8.59 9.80
CA THR A 231 30.22 9.64 10.60
C THR A 231 29.23 10.49 11.37
N ARG A 232 27.98 10.61 10.88
CA ARG A 232 26.88 11.25 11.59
C ARG A 232 25.61 10.41 11.52
N ILE A 233 24.90 10.27 12.63
CA ILE A 233 23.60 9.59 12.70
C ILE A 233 22.61 10.51 13.41
N VAL A 234 21.52 10.85 12.73
CA VAL A 234 20.43 11.66 13.26
C VAL A 234 19.23 10.77 13.53
N LEU A 235 18.80 10.69 14.79
CA LEU A 235 17.67 9.89 15.20
C LEU A 235 16.44 10.75 15.47
N SER A 236 15.29 10.30 14.96
CA SER A 236 13.99 10.84 15.33
C SER A 236 13.44 10.16 16.59
N GLY A 237 12.94 10.96 17.53
CA GLY A 237 12.21 10.48 18.70
C GLY A 237 12.90 10.78 20.03
N ARG A 238 12.72 9.88 21.01
CA ARG A 238 13.14 10.08 22.41
C ARG A 238 14.36 9.24 22.81
N SER A 239 14.73 8.27 21.99
CA SER A 239 15.79 7.32 22.31
C SER A 239 17.16 7.97 22.10
N GLN A 240 17.82 8.30 23.21
CA GLN A 240 19.22 8.69 23.16
C GLN A 240 20.09 7.44 22.96
N VAL A 241 20.94 7.47 21.94
CA VAL A 241 21.99 6.48 21.72
C VAL A 241 23.30 7.23 21.58
N VAL A 242 24.34 6.74 22.24
CA VAL A 242 25.70 7.24 22.07
C VAL A 242 26.50 6.14 21.40
N VAL A 243 27.02 6.42 20.23
CA VAL A 243 27.89 5.51 19.49
C VAL A 243 29.31 6.10 19.49
N PRO A 244 30.31 5.43 20.11
CA PRO A 244 31.67 5.94 20.14
C PRO A 244 32.23 6.21 18.74
N GLY A 245 32.82 7.38 18.54
CA GLY A 245 33.45 7.76 17.27
C GLY A 245 32.48 8.24 16.17
N VAL A 246 31.18 8.33 16.46
CA VAL A 246 30.16 8.81 15.51
C VAL A 246 29.41 9.99 16.14
N ASP A 247 29.24 11.06 15.37
CA ASP A 247 28.43 12.19 15.79
C ASP A 247 26.95 11.79 15.80
N THR A 248 26.36 11.69 17.00
CA THR A 248 24.98 11.24 17.16
C THR A 248 24.10 12.39 17.61
N VAL A 249 23.11 12.73 16.79
CA VAL A 249 22.15 13.82 17.04
C VAL A 249 20.77 13.23 17.23
N VAL A 250 20.01 13.72 18.21
CA VAL A 250 18.62 13.34 18.43
C VAL A 250 17.73 14.55 18.18
N VAL A 251 16.77 14.41 17.27
CA VAL A 251 15.74 15.41 17.01
C VAL A 251 14.42 14.88 17.57
N PRO A 252 13.91 15.46 18.68
CA PRO A 252 12.62 15.06 19.23
C PRO A 252 11.48 15.58 18.35
N GLY A 253 10.44 14.77 18.23
CA GLY A 253 9.22 15.13 17.53
C GLY A 253 8.46 13.91 17.03
N ASP A 254 7.20 14.12 16.71
CA ASP A 254 6.42 13.23 15.86
C ASP A 254 6.86 13.45 14.41
N ILE A 255 7.28 12.39 13.71
CA ILE A 255 7.78 12.51 12.34
C ILE A 255 6.73 13.06 11.36
N ALA A 256 5.45 12.86 11.67
CA ALA A 256 4.34 13.39 10.87
C ALA A 256 4.05 14.88 11.15
N ALA A 257 4.60 15.45 12.23
CA ALA A 257 4.38 16.83 12.57
C ALA A 257 5.18 17.77 11.64
N PRO A 258 4.61 18.92 11.23
CA PRO A 258 5.31 19.90 10.39
C PRO A 258 6.67 20.30 10.96
N GLY A 259 7.69 20.36 10.09
CA GLY A 259 9.03 20.81 10.44
C GLY A 259 9.92 19.79 11.16
N VAL A 260 9.41 18.62 11.58
CA VAL A 260 10.27 17.60 12.23
C VAL A 260 11.20 16.94 11.21
N ALA A 261 10.68 16.56 10.04
CA ALA A 261 11.47 16.01 8.94
C ALA A 261 12.55 16.99 8.47
N ASP A 262 12.21 18.27 8.29
CA ASP A 262 13.18 19.31 7.91
C ASP A 262 14.32 19.44 8.91
N ARG A 263 14.02 19.42 10.22
CA ARG A 263 15.06 19.45 11.25
C ARG A 263 15.95 18.21 11.24
N LEU A 264 15.41 17.04 10.92
CA LEU A 264 16.20 15.81 10.78
C LEU A 264 17.18 15.91 9.62
N VAL A 265 16.70 16.34 8.45
CA VAL A 265 17.53 16.49 7.25
C VAL A 265 18.57 17.59 7.46
N ALA A 266 18.17 18.75 7.99
CA ALA A 266 19.09 19.86 8.27
C ALA A 266 20.20 19.47 9.28
N ALA A 267 19.86 18.70 10.32
CA ALA A 267 20.86 18.18 11.25
C ALA A 267 21.80 17.17 10.59
N ALA A 268 21.29 16.35 9.67
CA ALA A 268 22.10 15.36 8.95
C ALA A 268 23.10 16.06 8.02
N THR A 269 22.65 17.06 7.27
CA THR A 269 23.46 17.77 6.26
C THR A 269 24.21 18.97 6.80
N ALA A 270 24.11 19.24 8.10
CA ALA A 270 24.93 20.28 8.75
C ALA A 270 26.43 20.05 8.46
N ASP A 271 27.19 21.14 8.45
CA ASP A 271 28.63 21.13 8.12
C ASP A 271 28.97 20.64 6.71
N GLY A 272 27.98 20.55 5.81
CA GLY A 272 28.16 20.11 4.43
C GLY A 272 28.32 18.60 4.27
N LEU A 273 27.90 17.81 5.26
CA LEU A 273 27.91 16.35 5.14
C LEU A 273 26.85 15.87 4.13
N PRO A 274 27.18 14.94 3.22
CA PRO A 274 26.20 14.33 2.35
C PRO A 274 25.28 13.39 3.14
N LEU A 275 23.97 13.46 2.88
CA LEU A 275 23.01 12.47 3.36
C LEU A 275 23.18 11.19 2.54
N ARG A 276 23.74 10.14 3.13
CA ARG A 276 24.04 8.88 2.43
C ARG A 276 22.87 7.92 2.45
N GLY A 277 22.10 7.91 3.53
CA GLY A 277 21.02 6.92 3.66
C GLY A 277 19.98 7.27 4.71
N MET A 278 18.82 6.66 4.56
CA MET A 278 17.69 6.84 5.46
C MET A 278 17.06 5.51 5.84
N VAL A 279 16.68 5.38 7.11
CA VAL A 279 15.92 4.23 7.61
C VAL A 279 14.64 4.73 8.25
N HIS A 280 13.51 4.42 7.65
CA HIS A 280 12.19 4.71 8.20
C HIS A 280 11.57 3.44 8.77
N ALA A 281 11.68 3.26 10.08
CA ALA A 281 11.13 2.13 10.82
C ALA A 281 10.12 2.59 11.87
N ALA A 282 9.31 3.58 11.51
CA ALA A 282 8.25 4.07 12.36
C ALA A 282 7.16 2.99 12.49
N GLU A 283 6.76 2.70 13.72
CA GLU A 283 5.76 1.69 14.02
C GLU A 283 4.81 2.30 15.05
N ALA A 284 3.52 2.07 14.89
CA ALA A 284 2.51 2.34 15.89
C ALA A 284 1.84 1.02 16.27
N LEU A 285 1.62 0.82 17.58
CA LEU A 285 0.84 -0.29 18.07
C LEU A 285 -0.60 0.18 18.28
N ALA A 286 -1.36 0.17 17.20
CA ALA A 286 -2.78 0.56 17.15
C ALA A 286 -3.52 -0.32 16.14
N ASP A 287 -4.84 -0.33 16.25
CA ASP A 287 -5.72 -1.05 15.31
C ASP A 287 -6.40 -0.09 14.32
N ASP A 288 -6.50 1.20 14.65
CA ASP A 288 -7.09 2.21 13.77
C ASP A 288 -6.11 2.68 12.68
N VAL A 289 -6.67 2.98 11.52
CA VAL A 289 -5.90 3.40 10.33
C VAL A 289 -5.12 4.67 10.61
N GLU A 290 -5.76 5.70 11.18
CA GLU A 290 -5.17 7.03 11.39
C GLU A 290 -3.89 6.97 12.24
N THR A 291 -3.95 6.31 13.40
CA THR A 291 -2.80 6.21 14.33
C THR A 291 -1.65 5.42 13.73
N VAL A 292 -1.92 4.43 12.88
CA VAL A 292 -0.89 3.64 12.21
C VAL A 292 -0.28 4.37 11.01
N TRP A 293 -1.15 4.94 10.17
CA TRP A 293 -0.73 5.65 8.96
C TRP A 293 0.04 6.92 9.26
N ARG A 294 -0.31 7.65 10.31
CA ARG A 294 0.33 8.91 10.66
C ARG A 294 1.87 8.81 10.72
N PRO A 295 2.49 7.97 11.58
CA PRO A 295 3.94 7.91 11.65
C PRO A 295 4.59 7.15 10.49
N GLN A 296 3.86 6.23 9.83
CA GLN A 296 4.40 5.39 8.74
C GLN A 296 4.30 6.08 7.37
N VAL A 297 3.09 6.40 6.95
CA VAL A 297 2.77 6.96 5.64
C VAL A 297 3.07 8.45 5.64
N LEU A 298 2.38 9.23 6.47
CA LEU A 298 2.57 10.69 6.50
C LEU A 298 3.99 11.04 6.96
N GLY A 299 4.55 10.30 7.91
CA GLY A 299 5.96 10.42 8.30
C GLY A 299 6.93 10.21 7.15
N ALA A 300 6.73 9.19 6.31
CA ALA A 300 7.54 8.97 5.12
C ALA A 300 7.35 10.10 4.08
N CYS A 301 6.12 10.58 3.84
CA CYS A 301 5.89 11.72 2.94
C CYS A 301 6.67 12.96 3.37
N ARG A 302 6.62 13.30 4.67
CA ARG A 302 7.35 14.45 5.21
C ARG A 302 8.87 14.31 5.02
N LEU A 303 9.40 13.10 5.17
CA LEU A 303 10.80 12.81 4.89
C LEU A 303 11.11 12.94 3.39
N HIS A 304 10.25 12.43 2.52
CA HIS A 304 10.40 12.57 1.06
C HIS A 304 10.46 14.04 0.66
N GLU A 305 9.52 14.85 1.12
CA GLU A 305 9.47 16.30 0.91
C GLU A 305 10.75 17.00 1.42
N ALA A 306 11.15 16.72 2.67
CA ALA A 306 12.32 17.34 3.29
C ALA A 306 13.65 16.98 2.60
N THR A 307 13.71 15.85 1.89
CA THR A 307 14.92 15.41 1.16
C THR A 307 14.96 15.86 -0.29
N ALA A 308 13.95 16.57 -0.79
CA ALA A 308 13.90 16.99 -2.20
C ALA A 308 15.15 17.77 -2.66
N GLY A 309 15.75 18.57 -1.77
CA GLY A 309 16.99 19.32 -2.05
C GLY A 309 18.30 18.58 -1.74
N SER A 310 18.24 17.41 -1.10
CA SER A 310 19.40 16.61 -0.69
C SER A 310 18.99 15.14 -0.58
N PRO A 311 18.71 14.47 -1.71
CA PRO A 311 18.20 13.10 -1.70
C PRO A 311 19.26 12.14 -1.14
N PRO A 312 18.87 11.16 -0.31
CA PRO A 312 19.79 10.12 0.13
C PRO A 312 20.21 9.21 -1.03
N ASP A 313 21.39 8.58 -0.94
CA ASP A 313 21.78 7.55 -1.92
C ASP A 313 20.87 6.32 -1.85
N TRP A 314 20.33 6.03 -0.67
CA TRP A 314 19.41 4.91 -0.45
C TRP A 314 18.40 5.19 0.67
N TRP A 315 17.23 4.55 0.58
CA TRP A 315 16.21 4.62 1.61
C TRP A 315 15.68 3.22 1.91
N LEU A 316 15.73 2.82 3.18
CA LEU A 316 15.13 1.60 3.71
C LEU A 316 13.83 1.94 4.44
N LEU A 317 12.71 1.46 3.90
CA LEU A 317 11.40 1.50 4.54
C LEU A 317 11.17 0.15 5.22
N ALA A 318 11.00 0.15 6.53
CA ALA A 318 10.75 -1.08 7.27
C ALA A 318 9.24 -1.29 7.44
N SER A 319 8.75 -2.39 6.88
CA SER A 319 7.40 -2.91 7.14
C SER A 319 7.47 -4.12 8.07
N SER A 320 6.37 -4.39 8.79
CA SER A 320 6.30 -5.50 9.74
C SER A 320 5.83 -6.79 9.06
N PRO A 321 6.48 -7.94 9.27
CA PRO A 321 6.05 -9.24 8.76
C PRO A 321 4.93 -9.90 9.59
N ALA A 322 4.30 -9.16 10.51
CA ALA A 322 3.20 -9.66 11.35
C ALA A 322 2.01 -10.16 10.49
N PRO A 323 1.13 -11.04 11.02
CA PRO A 323 -0.10 -11.40 10.32
C PRO A 323 -0.84 -10.14 9.87
N PRO A 324 -1.38 -10.12 8.63
CA PRO A 324 -1.83 -8.90 8.01
C PRO A 324 -3.01 -8.33 8.81
N ARG A 325 -2.72 -7.29 9.61
CA ARG A 325 -3.76 -6.41 10.16
C ARG A 325 -4.00 -5.31 9.15
N LEU A 326 -5.25 -4.91 9.03
CA LEU A 326 -5.71 -3.93 8.06
C LEU A 326 -4.84 -2.67 7.98
N ALA A 327 -4.68 -1.95 9.09
CA ALA A 327 -3.97 -0.68 9.11
C ALA A 327 -2.46 -0.83 8.79
N PRO A 328 -1.70 -1.75 9.42
CA PRO A 328 -0.30 -1.98 9.04
C PRO A 328 -0.10 -2.49 7.61
N ALA A 329 -0.98 -3.35 7.10
CA ALA A 329 -0.85 -3.92 5.76
C ALA A 329 -1.08 -2.87 4.67
N THR A 330 -2.07 -1.99 4.88
CA THR A 330 -2.36 -0.89 3.96
C THR A 330 -1.28 0.20 4.01
N ALA A 331 -0.76 0.53 5.20
CA ALA A 331 0.36 1.46 5.34
C ALA A 331 1.64 0.93 4.67
N ALA A 332 1.97 -0.35 4.87
CA ALA A 332 3.11 -0.99 4.21
C ALA A 332 2.96 -0.97 2.67
N ALA A 333 1.78 -1.30 2.16
CA ALA A 333 1.51 -1.28 0.73
C ALA A 333 1.46 0.13 0.11
N TRP A 334 1.31 1.19 0.93
CA TRP A 334 1.47 2.57 0.47
C TRP A 334 2.96 2.94 0.32
N LEU A 335 3.80 2.42 1.22
CA LEU A 335 5.24 2.67 1.25
C LEU A 335 6.01 1.90 0.15
N ASP A 336 5.50 0.73 -0.24
CA ASP A 336 6.03 -0.11 -1.33
C ASP A 336 5.90 0.56 -2.71
#